data_AF-A0A6A6Y9M1-F1
#
_entry.id   AF-A0A6A6Y9M1-F1
#
_cell.length_a   1.000
_cell.length_b   1.000
_cell.length_c   1.000
_cell.angle_alpha   90.00
_cell.angle_beta   90.00
_cell.angle_gamma   90.00
#
_symmetry.space_group_name_H-M   'P 1'
#
loop_
_entity.id
_entity.type
_entity.pdbx_description
1 polymer ?
#
loop_
_entity_poly.entity_id
_entity_poly.type
_entity_poly.pdbx_seq_one_letter_code
_entity_poly.pdbx_strand_id
1 'polypeptide(L)'
;MSLAQANYHNRTRFGQDYYDERMQASRHVSLQMKDDVPSFTVSKSEPQETLSKDESEKPGAPEQPSKNEPQADRPEPSEKTSDVRSSDENPTSTKSVDPIRWFGILVPPALRSAQSSFVSAIEGPIPRLATLSKELRNLQIEIGRARKRLRKIEG
;
A
#
# COMPACT_ATOMS: atom_id res chain seq x y z
N MET A 1 0.64 -2.18 -18.36
CA MET A 1 1.78 -1.30 -18.05
C MET A 1 2.28 -1.63 -16.66
N SER A 2 3.59 -1.65 -16.43
CA SER A 2 4.19 -1.89 -15.11
C SER A 2 4.63 -0.58 -14.45
N LEU A 3 4.90 -0.61 -13.15
CA LEU A 3 5.47 0.55 -12.42
C LEU A 3 6.81 1.00 -13.02
N ALA A 4 7.64 0.07 -13.48
CA ALA A 4 8.90 0.40 -14.15
C ALA A 4 8.67 1.21 -15.43
N GLN A 5 7.66 0.83 -16.22
CA GLN A 5 7.27 1.58 -17.41
C GLN A 5 6.69 2.96 -17.06
N ALA A 6 5.91 3.07 -15.98
CA ALA A 6 5.42 4.36 -15.49
C ALA A 6 6.59 5.28 -15.08
N ASN A 7 7.60 4.75 -14.40
CA ASN A 7 8.78 5.50 -14.00
C ASN A 7 9.65 5.93 -15.19
N TYR A 8 9.73 5.14 -16.26
CA TYR A 8 10.49 5.50 -17.45
C TYR A 8 9.91 6.72 -18.18
N HIS A 9 8.57 6.81 -18.26
CA HIS A 9 7.88 7.87 -18.99
C HIS A 9 7.68 9.16 -18.19
N ASN A 10 8.04 9.17 -16.90
CA ASN A 10 7.86 10.33 -16.04
C ASN A 10 9.21 10.85 -15.56
N ARG A 11 9.34 12.18 -15.47
CA ARG A 11 10.54 12.84 -14.94
C ARG A 11 10.74 12.53 -13.45
N THR A 12 9.64 12.21 -12.77
CA THR A 12 9.57 11.87 -11.36
C THR A 12 9.50 10.36 -11.19
N ARG A 13 10.28 9.81 -10.24
CA ARG A 13 10.28 8.38 -9.93
C ARG A 13 9.26 8.09 -8.83
N PHE A 14 8.20 7.36 -9.17
CA PHE A 14 7.22 6.89 -8.19
C PHE A 14 7.82 5.74 -7.38
N GLY A 15 7.81 5.89 -6.06
CA GLY A 15 8.45 4.97 -5.13
C GLY A 15 8.18 5.37 -3.68
N GLN A 16 8.97 4.80 -2.76
CA GLN A 16 8.78 4.95 -1.32
C GLN A 16 8.83 6.41 -0.84
N ASP A 17 9.58 7.27 -1.53
CA ASP A 17 9.69 8.70 -1.20
C ASP A 17 8.36 9.47 -1.32
N TYR A 18 7.36 8.87 -1.98
CA TYR A 18 6.01 9.43 -2.14
C TYR A 18 4.98 8.80 -1.20
N TYR A 19 5.41 7.88 -0.33
CA TYR A 19 4.53 7.31 0.69
C TYR A 19 4.48 8.25 1.89
N ASP A 20 3.26 8.48 2.39
CA ASP A 20 3.01 9.18 3.65
C ASP A 20 2.67 8.14 4.73
N GLU A 21 2.78 8.50 6.00
CA GLU A 21 2.50 7.66 7.17
C GLU A 21 1.06 7.12 7.19
N ARG A 22 0.17 7.77 6.44
CA ARG A 22 -1.22 7.34 6.21
C ARG A 22 -1.33 6.12 5.28
N MET A 23 -0.22 5.53 4.86
CA MET A 23 -0.25 4.47 3.87
C MET A 23 -0.87 3.17 4.37
N GLN A 24 -2.04 2.83 3.84
CA GLN A 24 -2.74 1.58 4.13
C GLN A 24 -2.87 0.69 2.90
N ALA A 25 -2.78 -0.62 3.11
CA ALA A 25 -2.96 -1.62 2.08
C ALA A 25 -4.42 -1.64 1.61
N SER A 26 -4.65 -1.37 0.32
CA SER A 26 -6.00 -1.37 -0.26
C SER A 26 -6.59 -2.77 -0.50
N ARG A 27 -5.73 -3.81 -0.53
CA ARG A 27 -6.10 -5.22 -0.73
C ARG A 27 -5.41 -6.07 0.32
N HIS A 28 -6.15 -7.03 0.87
CA HIS A 28 -5.69 -8.01 1.84
C HIS A 28 -5.79 -9.39 1.23
N VAL A 29 -4.77 -10.22 1.42
CA VAL A 29 -4.77 -11.62 1.00
C VAL A 29 -4.99 -12.47 2.25
N SER A 30 -6.12 -13.18 2.27
CA SER A 30 -6.43 -14.19 3.29
C SER A 30 -5.96 -15.56 2.80
N LEU A 31 -5.24 -16.27 3.66
CA LEU A 31 -4.76 -17.63 3.43
C LEU A 31 -5.62 -18.61 4.21
N GLN A 32 -6.14 -19.62 3.52
CA GLN A 32 -6.83 -20.76 4.13
C GLN A 32 -6.18 -22.06 3.66
N MET A 33 -6.09 -23.06 4.53
CA MET A 33 -5.55 -24.37 4.18
C MET A 33 -6.70 -25.36 4.00
N LYS A 34 -6.76 -26.03 2.86
CA LYS A 34 -7.68 -27.14 2.58
C LYS A 34 -6.87 -28.33 2.12
N ASP A 35 -6.89 -29.44 2.87
CA ASP A 35 -6.18 -30.67 2.51
C ASP A 35 -4.67 -30.46 2.19
N ASP A 36 -3.97 -29.64 2.99
CA ASP A 36 -2.58 -29.20 2.77
C ASP A 36 -2.35 -28.36 1.49
N VAL A 37 -3.43 -27.89 0.85
CA VAL A 37 -3.39 -26.97 -0.29
C VAL A 37 -3.82 -25.57 0.18
N PRO A 38 -3.00 -24.53 -0.03
CA PRO A 38 -3.32 -23.16 0.30
C PRO A 38 -4.33 -22.59 -0.71
N SER A 39 -5.44 -22.10 -0.20
CA SER A 39 -6.42 -21.28 -0.89
C SER A 39 -6.19 -19.82 -0.50
N PHE A 40 -6.03 -18.96 -1.51
CA PHE A 40 -5.81 -17.53 -1.32
C PHE A 40 -7.06 -16.78 -1.76
N THR A 41 -7.58 -15.91 -0.90
CA THR A 41 -8.71 -15.02 -1.21
C THR A 41 -8.28 -13.58 -1.03
N VAL A 42 -8.56 -12.72 -2.02
CA VAL A 42 -8.21 -11.31 -1.96
C VAL A 42 -9.46 -10.49 -1.65
N SER A 43 -9.40 -9.70 -0.57
CA SER A 43 -10.45 -8.77 -0.18
C SER A 43 -9.96 -7.33 -0.28
N LYS A 44 -10.86 -6.41 -0.65
CA LYS A 44 -10.58 -4.98 -0.61
C LYS A 44 -10.72 -4.50 0.84
N SER A 45 -9.78 -3.69 1.31
CA SER A 45 -9.92 -3.05 2.63
C SER A 45 -11.03 -1.99 2.59
N GLU A 46 -12.04 -2.14 3.42
CA GLU A 46 -12.94 -1.04 3.74
C GLU A 46 -12.33 -0.19 4.87
N PRO A 47 -12.47 1.14 4.84
CA PRO A 47 -11.99 1.98 5.92
C PRO A 47 -12.70 1.61 7.22
N GLN A 48 -11.96 0.97 8.13
CA GLN A 48 -12.40 0.80 9.51
C GLN A 48 -12.12 2.10 10.26
N GLU A 49 -13.18 2.75 10.76
CA GLU A 49 -13.05 3.81 11.77
C GLU A 49 -12.52 3.15 13.05
N THR A 50 -11.22 3.31 13.31
CA THR A 50 -10.62 2.87 14.57
C THR A 50 -11.08 3.81 15.69
N LEU A 51 -12.17 3.46 16.38
CA LEU A 51 -12.47 3.95 17.72
C LEU A 51 -11.47 3.29 18.69
N SER A 52 -10.30 3.91 18.82
CA SER A 52 -9.33 3.60 19.87
C SER A 52 -9.95 3.97 21.22
N LYS A 53 -10.40 2.97 21.98
CA LYS A 53 -10.66 3.11 23.42
C LYS A 53 -9.33 2.88 24.12
N ASP A 54 -8.56 3.96 24.25
CA ASP A 54 -7.32 3.96 25.02
C ASP A 54 -7.65 4.37 26.47
N GLU A 55 -7.39 3.47 27.40
CA GLU A 55 -7.23 3.78 28.82
C GLU A 55 -5.88 4.49 28.98
N SER A 56 -5.90 5.79 29.30
CA SER A 56 -4.83 6.44 30.09
C SER A 56 -5.26 7.81 30.59
N GLU A 57 -4.82 8.08 31.80
CA GLU A 57 -5.26 9.11 32.74
C GLU A 57 -4.96 10.55 32.28
N LYS A 58 -5.88 11.47 32.62
CA LYS A 58 -5.63 12.91 32.81
C LYS A 58 -5.06 13.13 34.23
N PRO A 59 -4.57 14.33 34.64
CA PRO A 59 -4.52 15.62 33.92
C PRO A 59 -3.20 16.43 34.10
N GLY A 60 -3.00 17.47 33.29
CA GLY A 60 -2.03 18.52 33.59
C GLY A 60 -1.87 19.55 32.48
N ALA A 61 -2.70 20.59 32.48
CA ALA A 61 -2.52 21.82 31.71
C ALA A 61 -1.92 22.91 32.64
N PRO A 62 -1.72 24.16 32.19
CA PRO A 62 -1.00 24.67 31.02
C PRO A 62 -0.01 25.81 31.42
N GLU A 63 0.92 26.25 30.57
CA GLU A 63 1.40 27.65 30.64
C GLU A 63 2.12 28.14 29.36
N GLN A 64 1.57 29.21 28.79
CA GLN A 64 2.14 30.14 27.81
C GLN A 64 2.76 31.31 28.61
N PRO A 65 3.72 32.11 28.10
CA PRO A 65 3.31 33.31 27.32
C PRO A 65 4.35 33.91 26.32
N SER A 66 3.81 34.35 25.16
CA SER A 66 3.79 35.73 24.60
C SER A 66 5.05 36.61 24.36
N LYS A 67 4.91 37.46 23.29
CA LYS A 67 5.60 38.73 22.89
C LYS A 67 6.85 38.61 22.00
N ASN A 68 7.14 39.44 20.99
CA ASN A 68 6.58 40.71 20.47
C ASN A 68 7.19 41.00 19.05
N GLU A 69 6.44 41.71 18.18
CA GLU A 69 6.92 42.49 17.00
C GLU A 69 7.61 43.83 17.45
N PRO A 70 8.10 44.81 16.60
CA PRO A 70 7.87 45.07 15.15
C PRO A 70 9.00 45.75 14.28
N GLN A 71 8.72 45.88 12.95
CA GLN A 71 9.11 46.95 11.98
C GLN A 71 10.60 47.16 11.59
N ALA A 72 11.04 47.57 10.39
CA ALA A 72 10.47 47.98 9.10
C ALA A 72 11.59 48.01 8.01
N ASP A 73 11.20 48.29 6.76
CA ASP A 73 11.97 48.74 5.59
C ASP A 73 12.26 47.77 4.41
N ARG A 74 11.78 48.22 3.24
CA ARG A 74 11.78 47.72 1.84
C ARG A 74 12.60 48.77 1.02
N PRO A 75 13.17 48.57 -0.22
CA PRO A 75 12.76 47.67 -1.33
C PRO A 75 13.84 46.88 -2.13
N GLU A 76 13.39 45.71 -2.64
CA GLU A 76 13.52 45.11 -4.01
C GLU A 76 14.89 44.87 -4.71
N PRO A 77 14.96 44.00 -5.74
CA PRO A 77 14.23 42.74 -6.01
C PRO A 77 15.19 41.58 -6.38
N SER A 78 14.90 40.34 -6.00
CA SER A 78 15.52 39.19 -6.67
C SER A 78 14.54 38.05 -6.80
N GLU A 79 14.26 37.73 -8.05
CA GLU A 79 13.45 36.63 -8.53
C GLU A 79 13.96 35.29 -7.98
N LYS A 80 13.09 34.54 -7.30
CA LYS A 80 13.01 33.08 -7.34
C LYS A 80 11.70 32.67 -6.68
N THR A 81 10.72 32.39 -7.53
CA THR A 81 9.43 31.80 -7.19
C THR A 81 9.62 30.51 -6.39
N SER A 82 9.48 30.63 -5.07
CA SER A 82 9.27 29.55 -4.13
C SER A 82 8.00 29.89 -3.35
N ASP A 83 6.86 29.58 -3.96
CA ASP A 83 5.56 29.80 -3.34
C ASP A 83 5.14 28.52 -2.61
N VAL A 84 5.49 28.48 -1.32
CA VAL A 84 4.91 27.61 -0.30
C VAL A 84 4.22 28.54 0.70
N ARG A 85 2.89 28.67 0.60
CA ARG A 85 1.96 29.10 1.68
C ARG A 85 0.60 28.44 1.42
N SER A 86 0.18 27.43 2.19
CA SER A 86 -0.47 27.49 3.51
C SER A 86 -1.93 27.97 3.45
N SER A 87 -2.87 27.06 3.73
CA SER A 87 -4.21 27.20 4.35
C SER A 87 -4.94 25.88 4.05
N ASP A 88 -5.70 25.21 4.90
CA ASP A 88 -6.20 25.45 6.24
C ASP A 88 -6.66 24.07 6.75
N GLU A 89 -6.61 23.85 8.05
CA GLU A 89 -7.10 22.62 8.66
C GLU A 89 -8.62 22.47 8.51
N ASN A 90 -9.05 21.29 8.09
CA ASN A 90 -10.33 20.69 8.45
C ASN A 90 -10.09 19.18 8.65
N PRO A 91 -10.17 18.63 9.88
CA PRO A 91 -10.01 17.20 10.10
C PRO A 91 -11.35 16.51 9.84
N THR A 92 -11.77 16.45 8.57
CA THR A 92 -12.98 15.71 8.20
C THR A 92 -12.63 14.32 7.70
N SER A 93 -12.89 13.34 8.57
CA SER A 93 -13.28 11.96 8.24
C SER A 93 -12.22 11.10 7.52
N THR A 94 -11.71 10.14 8.27
CA THR A 94 -10.88 8.99 7.88
C THR A 94 -11.58 8.09 6.85
N LYS A 95 -11.70 8.57 5.62
CA LYS A 95 -11.99 7.73 4.46
C LYS A 95 -10.65 7.23 3.95
N SER A 96 -10.44 5.93 3.87
CA SER A 96 -9.24 5.31 3.30
C SER A 96 -9.00 5.92 1.91
N VAL A 97 -8.10 6.89 1.83
CA VAL A 97 -7.82 7.60 0.58
C VAL A 97 -7.04 6.62 -0.28
N ASP A 98 -7.58 6.32 -1.47
CA ASP A 98 -6.92 5.45 -2.44
C ASP A 98 -5.43 5.83 -2.55
N PRO A 99 -4.48 4.90 -2.30
CA PRO A 99 -3.05 5.19 -2.24
C PRO A 99 -2.53 5.91 -3.48
N ILE A 100 -3.19 5.73 -4.63
CA ILE A 100 -2.80 6.40 -5.86
C ILE A 100 -2.92 7.93 -5.78
N ARG A 101 -3.76 8.45 -4.88
CA ARG A 101 -3.98 9.89 -4.70
C ARG A 101 -2.89 10.57 -3.87
N TRP A 102 -2.02 9.82 -3.20
CA TRP A 102 -0.86 10.40 -2.50
C TRP A 102 0.16 10.98 -3.49
N PHE A 103 0.11 10.58 -4.76
CA PHE A 103 0.92 11.14 -5.83
C PHE A 103 0.37 12.49 -6.38
N GLY A 104 -0.54 13.13 -5.64
CA GLY A 104 -1.16 14.40 -5.99
C GLY A 104 -2.46 14.25 -6.81
N ILE A 105 -3.11 15.39 -7.06
CA ILE A 105 -4.38 15.45 -7.81
C ILE A 105 -4.21 14.98 -9.27
N LEU A 106 -3.04 15.22 -9.87
CA LEU A 106 -2.77 14.89 -11.26
C LEU A 106 -1.92 13.63 -11.38
N VAL A 107 -2.50 12.48 -11.02
CA VAL A 107 -1.86 11.17 -11.20
C VAL A 107 -1.63 10.90 -12.70
N PRO A 108 -0.42 10.53 -13.14
CA PRO A 108 -0.17 10.18 -14.54
C PRO A 108 -0.96 8.93 -14.99
N PRO A 109 -1.46 8.89 -16.26
CA PRO A 109 -2.18 7.73 -16.79
C PRO A 109 -1.40 6.40 -16.69
N ALA A 110 -0.08 6.46 -16.83
CA ALA A 110 0.79 5.30 -16.72
C ALA A 110 0.77 4.70 -15.29
N LEU A 111 0.71 5.54 -14.26
CA LEU A 111 0.64 5.11 -12.86
C LEU A 111 -0.72 4.50 -12.54
N ARG A 112 -1.82 5.08 -13.05
CA ARG A 112 -3.15 4.48 -12.98
C ARG A 112 -3.19 3.10 -13.65
N SER A 113 -2.62 3.02 -14.85
CA SER A 113 -2.54 1.76 -15.59
C SER A 113 -1.71 0.70 -14.87
N ALA A 114 -0.62 1.11 -14.21
CA ALA A 114 0.21 0.22 -13.41
C ALA A 114 -0.54 -0.31 -12.18
N GLN A 115 -1.25 0.56 -11.45
CA GLN A 115 -2.09 0.14 -10.32
C GLN A 115 -3.16 -0.85 -10.78
N SER A 116 -3.94 -0.53 -11.82
CA SER A 116 -4.99 -1.42 -12.33
C SER A 116 -4.44 -2.77 -12.78
N SER A 117 -3.28 -2.77 -13.45
CA SER A 117 -2.62 -4.01 -13.89
C SER A 117 -2.18 -4.86 -12.70
N PHE A 118 -1.64 -4.25 -11.64
CA PHE A 118 -1.22 -4.96 -10.44
C PHE A 118 -2.42 -5.52 -9.68
N VAL A 119 -3.46 -4.71 -9.50
CA VAL A 119 -4.74 -5.10 -8.88
C VAL A 119 -5.34 -6.32 -9.59
N SER A 120 -5.41 -6.28 -10.92
CA SER A 120 -5.92 -7.40 -11.71
C SER A 120 -5.09 -8.67 -11.52
N ALA A 121 -3.76 -8.55 -11.41
CA ALA A 121 -2.87 -9.69 -11.21
C ALA A 121 -3.06 -10.34 -9.83
N ILE A 122 -3.18 -9.53 -8.77
CA ILE A 122 -3.37 -10.03 -7.40
C ILE A 122 -4.79 -10.54 -7.15
N GLU A 123 -5.82 -9.95 -7.75
CA GLU A 123 -7.21 -10.39 -7.60
C GLU A 123 -7.54 -11.61 -8.48
N GLY A 124 -6.70 -11.91 -9.49
CA GLY A 124 -6.93 -12.99 -10.44
C GLY A 124 -5.84 -14.06 -10.43
N PRO A 125 -4.86 -13.99 -11.37
CA PRO A 125 -3.98 -15.11 -11.68
C PRO A 125 -3.02 -15.49 -10.56
N ILE A 126 -2.51 -14.54 -9.76
CA ILE A 126 -1.45 -14.82 -8.78
C ILE A 126 -1.92 -15.81 -7.68
N PRO A 127 -3.05 -15.56 -6.97
CA PRO A 127 -3.63 -16.51 -6.02
C PRO A 127 -3.77 -17.92 -6.58
N ARG A 128 -4.34 -18.03 -7.79
CA ARG A 128 -4.61 -19.30 -8.45
C ARG A 128 -3.32 -20.05 -8.80
N LEU A 129 -2.32 -19.35 -9.32
CA LEU A 129 -1.01 -19.95 -9.64
C LEU A 129 -0.29 -20.44 -8.39
N ALA A 130 -0.38 -19.71 -7.28
CA ALA A 130 0.20 -20.11 -6.01
C ALA A 130 -0.43 -21.42 -5.49
N THR A 131 -1.77 -21.53 -5.54
CA THR A 131 -2.50 -22.76 -5.20
C THR A 131 -2.07 -23.92 -6.11
N LEU A 132 -2.12 -23.73 -7.43
CA LEU A 132 -1.77 -24.77 -8.41
C LEU A 132 -0.32 -25.26 -8.27
N SER A 133 0.63 -24.35 -7.99
CA SER A 133 2.03 -24.72 -7.78
C SER A 133 2.21 -25.69 -6.62
N LYS A 134 1.46 -25.49 -5.52
CA LYS A 134 1.49 -26.40 -4.37
C LYS A 134 0.80 -27.73 -4.67
N GLU A 135 -0.33 -27.73 -5.39
CA GLU A 135 -0.99 -28.96 -5.85
C GLU A 135 -0.03 -29.83 -6.69
N LEU A 136 0.66 -29.23 -7.67
CA LEU A 136 1.65 -29.93 -8.48
C LEU A 136 2.80 -30.52 -7.65
N ARG A 137 3.27 -29.78 -6.64
CA ARG A 137 4.30 -30.27 -5.73
C ARG A 137 3.81 -31.47 -4.92
N ASN A 138 2.57 -31.43 -4.43
CA ASN A 138 1.97 -32.54 -3.69
C ASN A 138 1.84 -33.79 -4.59
N LEU A 139 1.35 -33.62 -5.83
CA LEU A 139 1.29 -34.69 -6.83
C LEU A 139 2.67 -35.28 -7.14
N GLN A 140 3.71 -34.45 -7.28
CA GLN A 140 5.07 -34.93 -7.50
C GLN A 140 5.55 -35.83 -6.35
N ILE A 141 5.23 -35.47 -5.11
CA ILE A 141 5.58 -36.26 -3.92
C ILE A 141 4.83 -37.60 -3.94
N GLU A 142 3.54 -37.60 -4.28
CA GLU A 142 2.72 -38.82 -4.37
C GLU A 142 3.23 -39.77 -5.44
N ILE A 143 3.56 -39.27 -6.63
CA ILE A 143 4.18 -40.04 -7.72
C ILE A 143 5.50 -40.64 -7.25
N GLY A 144 6.34 -39.86 -6.57
CA GLY A 144 7.60 -40.34 -6.01
C GLY A 144 7.41 -41.48 -5.01
N ARG A 145 6.42 -41.36 -4.12
CA ARG A 145 6.07 -42.40 -3.14
C ARG A 145 5.53 -43.66 -3.82
N ALA A 146 4.65 -43.52 -4.81
CA ALA A 146 4.10 -44.64 -5.57
C ALA A 146 5.20 -45.41 -6.30
N ARG A 147 6.12 -44.71 -6.99
CA ARG A 147 7.27 -45.32 -7.65
C ARG A 147 8.19 -46.06 -6.68
N LYS A 148 8.41 -45.51 -5.48
CA LYS A 148 9.21 -46.19 -4.45
C LYS A 148 8.54 -47.47 -3.95
N ARG A 149 7.22 -47.48 -3.83
CA ARG A 149 6.44 -48.69 -3.44
C ARG A 149 6.51 -49.76 -4.52
N LEU A 150 6.34 -49.40 -5.80
CA LEU A 150 6.44 -50.35 -6.92
C LEU A 150 7.81 -51.04 -6.94
N ARG A 151 8.90 -50.28 -6.82
CA ARG A 151 10.27 -50.83 -6.74
C ARG A 151 10.49 -51.78 -5.57
N LYS A 152 9.75 -51.63 -4.47
CA LYS A 152 9.85 -52.51 -3.29
C LYS A 152 9.05 -53.81 -3.47
N ILE A 153 8.07 -53.83 -4.35
CA ILE A 153 7.26 -55.03 -4.65
C ILE A 153 7.92 -55.82 -5.80
N GLU A 154 8.57 -55.12 -6.74
CA GLU A 154 9.26 -55.71 -7.88
C GLU A 154 10.66 -56.29 -7.55
N GLY A 155 11.25 -55.92 -6.41
CA GLY A 155 12.56 -56.41 -5.95
C GLY A 155 12.45 -57.17 -4.64
#